data_AF-A0AAJ5ZH14-F1
#
_entry.id   AF-A0AAJ5ZH14-F1
#
_cell.length_a   1.000
_cell.length_b   1.000
_cell.length_c   1.000
_cell.angle_alpha   90.00
_cell.angle_beta   90.00
_cell.angle_gamma   90.00
#
_symmetry.space_group_name_H-M   'P 1'
#
loop_
_entity.id
_entity.type
_entity.pdbx_description
1 polymer ?
#
loop_
_entity_poly.entity_id
_entity_poly.type
_entity_poly.pdbx_seq_one_letter_code
_entity_poly.pdbx_strand_id
1 'polypeptide(L)'
;MKNNWDTLPPRIRALIVFLIAFGIAQLGFLVGGPLETMDYLFGIYAGGFVVYFLARWGFFAVRVPLTLPNQNVTTLEKYRKNPGKRRFGPGEPAEFIDPDEADDELLDDDRVVGVSFNGEAAAYPLAALGVREISNEEYGDTPIIITWSPVTYSARAFHAKANNNVITLQRHTHTVNNSPAMPDTGTSTFVQFIGQAVTGELTGWTLEQIPVVTTTWAAWKEAHPETEVMSTEGGPEVDIFERYYANDRNGIHSLNPSDKRLHGKDVVFGLDIKGESKAYAYTALIDQPLVEEDLGREPIIVLHERSSSTAVAFSRTVAGRTLNFKGKNKNPHRRSPEATASGEGERPDYEAWLIEDTQTGSTWRAISGECIEGELKGNKLEILNGMTGFWYAWSRFYPNAELFEADTTSEPAN
;
A
#
# COMPACT_ATOMS: atom_id res chain seq x y z
N MET A 1 34.40 4.61 -12.59
CA MET A 1 34.71 5.14 -11.25
C MET A 1 33.47 5.01 -10.39
N LYS A 2 33.45 4.17 -9.35
CA LYS A 2 32.37 4.22 -8.35
C LYS A 2 32.40 5.61 -7.73
N ASN A 3 31.32 6.38 -7.90
CA ASN A 3 31.22 7.71 -7.35
C ASN A 3 31.03 7.58 -5.83
N ASN A 4 32.13 7.67 -5.07
CA ASN A 4 32.11 7.59 -3.59
C ASN A 4 31.38 8.77 -2.93
N TRP A 5 30.83 9.70 -3.72
CA TRP A 5 30.07 10.82 -3.22
C TRP A 5 28.89 10.37 -2.35
N ASP A 6 28.08 9.42 -2.83
CA ASP A 6 26.83 9.05 -2.16
C ASP A 6 27.02 8.19 -0.91
N THR A 7 28.23 7.65 -0.69
CA THR A 7 28.58 6.93 0.54
C THR A 7 29.00 7.87 1.67
N LEU A 8 29.29 9.15 1.38
CA LEU A 8 29.66 10.12 2.40
C LEU A 8 28.43 10.64 3.17
N PRO A 9 28.54 10.79 4.50
CA PRO A 9 27.51 11.42 5.32
C PRO A 9 27.09 12.79 4.75
N PRO A 10 25.77 13.13 4.77
CA PRO A 10 25.26 14.42 4.27
C PRO A 10 26.02 15.65 4.75
N ARG A 11 26.44 15.66 6.02
CA ARG A 11 27.19 16.77 6.63
C ARG A 11 28.60 16.92 6.04
N ILE A 12 29.26 15.81 5.72
CA ILE A 12 30.60 15.82 5.10
C ILE A 12 30.48 16.31 3.66
N ARG A 13 29.48 15.82 2.91
CA ARG A 13 29.19 16.34 1.56
C ARG A 13 28.92 17.84 1.56
N ALA A 14 28.10 18.33 2.50
CA ALA A 14 27.82 19.75 2.66
C ALA A 14 29.08 20.56 2.98
N LEU A 15 29.95 20.05 3.87
CA LEU A 15 31.22 20.69 4.20
C LEU A 15 32.17 20.76 2.99
N ILE A 16 32.27 19.69 2.20
CA ILE A 16 33.09 19.67 0.98
C ILE A 16 32.59 20.74 -0.01
N VAL A 17 31.27 20.81 -0.25
CA VAL A 17 30.69 21.83 -1.14
C VAL A 17 30.91 23.24 -0.58
N PHE A 18 30.77 23.42 0.73
CA PHE A 18 31.06 24.70 1.39
C PHE A 18 32.50 25.14 1.11
N LEU A 19 33.48 24.27 1.35
CA LEU A 19 34.89 24.58 1.17
C LEU A 19 35.24 24.86 -0.31
N ILE A 20 34.63 24.11 -1.24
CA ILE A 20 34.80 24.35 -2.69
C ILE A 20 34.23 25.71 -3.08
N ALA A 21 32.98 26.00 -2.70
CA ALA A 21 32.33 27.27 -3.03
C ALA A 21 33.05 28.47 -2.39
N PHE A 22 33.48 28.32 -1.13
CA PHE A 22 34.33 29.28 -0.43
C PHE A 22 35.64 29.51 -1.20
N GLY A 23 36.37 28.44 -1.57
CA GLY A 23 37.63 28.54 -2.30
C GLY A 23 37.50 29.18 -3.68
N ILE A 24 36.44 28.86 -4.42
CA ILE A 24 36.14 29.49 -5.72
C ILE A 24 35.90 30.99 -5.53
N ALA A 25 35.15 31.40 -4.49
CA ALA A 25 34.96 32.81 -4.19
C ALA A 25 36.29 33.51 -3.90
N GLN A 26 37.18 32.90 -3.10
CA GLN A 26 38.50 33.47 -2.81
C GLN A 26 39.37 33.61 -4.07
N LEU A 27 39.35 32.62 -4.97
CA LEU A 27 40.07 32.70 -6.25
C LEU A 27 39.55 33.84 -7.13
N GLY A 28 38.24 34.11 -7.11
CA GLY A 28 37.65 35.26 -7.82
C GLY A 28 38.19 36.60 -7.32
N PHE A 29 38.28 36.79 -5.99
CA PHE A 29 38.84 38.01 -5.40
C PHE A 29 40.34 38.17 -5.61
N LEU A 30 41.10 37.06 -5.61
CA LEU A 30 42.55 37.06 -5.88
C LEU A 30 42.93 37.63 -7.25
N VAL A 31 42.03 37.58 -8.24
CA VAL A 31 42.24 38.22 -9.55
C VAL A 31 42.30 39.76 -9.42
N GLY A 32 41.60 40.33 -8.43
CA GLY A 32 41.53 41.77 -8.17
C GLY A 32 42.64 42.31 -7.27
N GLY A 33 43.41 41.45 -6.60
CA GLY A 33 44.48 41.84 -5.68
C GLY A 33 44.64 40.90 -4.48
N PRO A 34 45.45 41.27 -3.48
CA PRO A 34 45.56 40.53 -2.22
C PRO A 34 44.21 40.45 -1.50
N LEU A 35 43.92 39.32 -0.86
CA LEU A 35 42.66 39.11 -0.15
C LEU A 35 42.56 40.01 1.09
N GLU A 36 41.45 40.71 1.21
CA GLU A 36 41.08 41.49 2.39
C GLU A 36 40.13 40.71 3.30
N THR A 37 39.97 41.18 4.55
CA THR A 37 39.05 40.56 5.52
C THR A 37 37.62 40.43 5.00
N MET A 38 37.16 41.41 4.20
CA MET A 38 35.81 41.38 3.63
C MET A 38 35.62 40.28 2.59
N ASP A 39 36.67 39.92 1.83
CA ASP A 39 36.61 38.85 0.83
C ASP A 39 36.41 37.48 1.46
N TYR A 40 37.07 37.24 2.60
CA TYR A 40 36.89 36.03 3.40
C TYR A 40 35.46 35.93 3.95
N LEU A 41 34.92 37.02 4.50
CA LEU A 41 33.54 37.05 4.99
C LEU A 41 32.54 36.81 3.85
N PHE A 42 32.73 37.46 2.70
CA PHE A 42 31.87 37.23 1.54
C PHE A 42 31.92 35.78 1.08
N GLY A 43 33.11 35.16 1.05
CA GLY A 43 33.27 33.75 0.71
C GLY A 43 32.51 32.82 1.65
N ILE A 44 32.49 33.10 2.96
CA ILE A 44 31.72 32.33 3.94
C ILE A 44 30.23 32.43 3.63
N TYR A 45 29.72 33.63 3.35
CA TYR A 45 28.33 33.83 2.96
C TYR A 45 28.00 33.13 1.64
N ALA A 46 28.86 33.23 0.63
CA ALA A 46 28.67 32.57 -0.66
C ALA A 46 28.63 31.04 -0.50
N GLY A 47 29.58 30.45 0.24
CA GLY A 47 29.60 29.03 0.53
C GLY A 47 28.37 28.57 1.32
N GLY A 48 27.98 29.34 2.35
CA GLY A 48 26.79 29.08 3.15
C GLY A 48 25.50 29.14 2.32
N PHE A 49 25.39 30.13 1.43
CA PHE A 49 24.26 30.31 0.53
C PHE A 49 24.14 29.13 -0.46
N VAL A 50 25.24 28.72 -1.10
CA VAL A 50 25.27 27.56 -1.99
C VAL A 50 24.82 26.29 -1.26
N VAL A 51 25.39 26.02 -0.09
CA VAL A 51 25.01 24.84 0.71
C VAL A 51 23.55 24.90 1.14
N TYR A 52 23.04 26.07 1.54
CA TYR A 52 21.65 26.26 1.94
C TYR A 52 20.67 25.87 0.82
N PHE A 53 20.87 26.38 -0.40
CA PHE A 53 19.99 26.07 -1.54
C PHE A 53 20.08 24.61 -1.98
N LEU A 54 21.30 24.06 -2.04
CA LEU A 54 21.50 22.64 -2.35
C LEU A 54 20.87 21.73 -1.29
N ALA A 55 20.97 22.08 -0.01
CA ALA A 55 20.30 21.37 1.07
C ALA A 55 18.77 21.44 0.92
N ARG A 56 18.22 22.61 0.58
CA ARG A 56 16.77 22.81 0.35
C ARG A 56 16.24 21.99 -0.84
N TRP A 57 17.04 21.77 -1.87
CA TRP A 57 16.71 20.86 -2.97
C TRP A 57 16.92 19.37 -2.63
N GLY A 58 17.47 19.08 -1.46
CA GLY A 58 17.78 17.72 -1.01
C GLY A 58 18.95 17.09 -1.76
N PHE A 59 19.89 17.91 -2.25
CA PHE A 59 21.12 17.44 -2.90
C PHE A 59 21.96 16.54 -1.98
N PHE A 60 22.00 16.89 -0.69
CA PHE A 60 22.71 16.12 0.35
C PHE A 60 21.86 15.02 0.99
N ALA A 61 20.66 14.73 0.46
CA ALA A 61 19.80 13.70 1.03
C ALA A 61 20.49 12.32 1.03
N VAL A 62 20.23 11.53 2.07
CA VAL A 62 20.60 10.10 2.05
C VAL A 62 19.76 9.43 0.96
N ARG A 63 20.40 8.58 0.16
CA ARG A 63 19.73 7.82 -0.88
C ARG A 63 20.02 6.34 -0.71
N VAL A 64 19.03 5.53 -1.07
CA VAL A 64 19.09 4.08 -0.99
C VAL A 64 18.79 3.49 -2.37
N PRO A 65 19.43 2.37 -2.74
CA PRO A 65 19.10 1.67 -3.97
C PRO A 65 17.65 1.16 -3.92
N LEU A 66 16.93 1.33 -5.01
CA LEU A 66 15.59 0.81 -5.21
C LEU A 66 15.48 0.33 -6.67
N THR A 67 15.12 -0.93 -6.86
CA THR A 67 14.75 -1.49 -8.15
C THR A 67 13.23 -1.61 -8.18
N LEU A 68 12.57 -0.82 -9.03
CA LEU A 68 11.12 -0.86 -9.16
C LEU A 68 10.68 -2.16 -9.83
N PRO A 69 9.45 -2.65 -9.53
CA PRO A 69 8.87 -3.77 -10.25
C PRO A 69 8.90 -3.56 -11.77
N ASN A 70 9.10 -4.64 -12.51
CA ASN A 70 9.14 -4.66 -13.98
C ASN A 70 10.24 -3.76 -14.58
N GLN A 71 11.30 -3.47 -13.81
CA GLN A 71 12.46 -2.71 -14.26
C GLN A 71 13.77 -3.45 -13.95
N ASN A 72 14.75 -3.27 -14.83
CA ASN A 72 16.09 -3.84 -14.69
C ASN A 72 17.14 -2.83 -14.16
N VAL A 73 16.71 -1.60 -13.86
CA VAL A 73 17.61 -0.51 -13.46
C VAL A 73 17.36 -0.15 -12.01
N THR A 74 18.40 -0.27 -11.19
CA THR A 74 18.39 0.24 -9.82
C THR A 74 18.62 1.74 -9.82
N THR A 75 17.72 2.48 -9.17
CA THR A 75 17.82 3.92 -8.99
C THR A 75 18.13 4.27 -7.53
N LEU A 76 18.64 5.49 -7.29
CA LEU A 76 18.93 5.97 -5.94
C LEU A 76 17.83 6.90 -5.45
N GLU A 77 16.99 6.38 -4.55
CA GLU A 77 15.82 7.10 -4.03
C GLU A 77 16.06 7.74 -2.67
N LYS A 78 15.40 8.88 -2.43
CA LYS A 78 15.57 9.64 -1.18
C LYS A 78 15.03 8.82 0.00
N TYR A 79 15.92 8.54 0.96
CA TYR A 79 15.59 7.90 2.24
C TYR A 79 15.29 8.98 3.28
N ARG A 80 14.00 9.21 3.56
CA ARG A 80 13.55 10.38 4.32
C ARG A 80 13.05 9.98 5.69
N LYS A 81 13.55 10.64 6.74
CA LYS A 81 13.05 10.46 8.10
C LYS A 81 11.54 10.73 8.16
N ASN A 82 10.80 9.88 8.89
CA ASN A 82 9.39 10.13 9.17
C ASN A 82 9.27 11.40 10.06
N PRO A 83 8.56 12.45 9.63
CA PRO A 83 8.35 13.66 10.43
C PRO A 83 7.29 13.48 11.51
N GLY A 84 6.52 12.38 11.48
CA GLY A 84 5.50 12.06 12.47
C GLY A 84 6.07 11.90 13.88
N LYS A 85 5.31 12.33 14.89
CA LYS A 85 5.59 11.99 16.28
C LYS A 85 5.29 10.51 16.51
N ARG A 86 6.07 9.85 17.36
CA ARG A 86 5.77 8.50 17.84
C ARG A 86 4.40 8.52 18.52
N ARG A 87 3.46 7.73 18.01
CA ARG A 87 2.18 7.47 18.67
C ARG A 87 2.36 6.25 19.56
N PHE A 88 1.90 6.32 20.81
CA PHE A 88 1.79 5.11 21.64
C PHE A 88 0.81 4.18 20.96
N GLY A 89 1.23 2.94 20.75
CA GLY A 89 0.38 1.88 20.21
C GLY A 89 -0.18 1.02 21.34
N PRO A 90 -1.13 0.14 21.00
CA PRO A 90 -1.58 -0.91 21.90
C PRO A 90 -0.42 -1.80 22.35
N GLY A 91 -0.67 -2.67 23.33
CA GLY A 91 0.32 -3.65 23.79
C GLY A 91 0.86 -4.55 22.66
N GLU A 92 2.10 -5.04 22.86
CA GLU A 92 2.72 -6.10 22.06
C GLU A 92 2.88 -7.35 22.96
N PRO A 93 2.60 -8.58 22.47
CA PRO A 93 2.12 -8.92 21.13
C PRO A 93 0.68 -8.44 20.87
N ALA A 94 0.24 -8.49 19.61
CA ALA A 94 -1.17 -8.23 19.28
C ALA A 94 -2.05 -9.33 19.90
N GLU A 95 -3.19 -8.92 20.44
CA GLU A 95 -4.22 -9.84 20.93
C GLU A 95 -5.24 -10.08 19.82
N PHE A 96 -5.68 -11.33 19.70
CA PHE A 96 -6.70 -11.75 18.75
C PHE A 96 -7.89 -12.30 19.51
N ILE A 97 -9.07 -11.86 19.08
CA ILE A 97 -10.37 -12.19 19.64
C ILE A 97 -11.21 -12.91 18.58
N ASP A 98 -12.25 -13.60 19.03
CA ASP A 98 -13.20 -14.24 18.11
C ASP A 98 -14.16 -13.22 17.48
N PRO A 99 -14.87 -13.58 16.39
CA PRO A 99 -15.77 -12.68 15.69
C PRO A 99 -16.94 -12.15 16.52
N ASP A 100 -17.44 -12.94 17.48
CA ASP A 100 -18.58 -12.55 18.31
C ASP A 100 -18.15 -11.48 19.32
N GLU A 101 -16.95 -11.63 19.91
CA GLU A 101 -16.34 -10.58 20.75
C GLU A 101 -15.97 -9.33 19.92
N ALA A 102 -15.51 -9.52 18.69
CA ALA A 102 -15.17 -8.40 17.81
C ALA A 102 -16.39 -7.53 17.42
N ASP A 103 -17.61 -8.07 17.46
CA ASP A 103 -18.84 -7.30 17.23
C ASP A 103 -19.12 -6.27 18.34
N ASP A 104 -18.51 -6.42 19.53
CA ASP A 104 -18.56 -5.41 20.59
C ASP A 104 -17.55 -4.26 20.36
N GLU A 105 -16.49 -4.51 19.58
CA GLU A 105 -15.44 -3.53 19.27
C GLU A 105 -15.62 -2.84 17.90
N LEU A 106 -16.21 -3.54 16.92
CA LEU A 106 -16.28 -3.13 15.53
C LEU A 106 -17.71 -2.96 15.05
N LEU A 107 -17.93 -1.89 14.31
CA LEU A 107 -19.14 -1.68 13.55
C LEU A 107 -19.03 -2.41 12.20
N ASP A 108 -20.16 -2.86 11.64
CA ASP A 108 -20.20 -3.58 10.35
C ASP A 108 -19.43 -2.91 9.19
N ASP A 109 -19.39 -1.58 9.21
CA ASP A 109 -18.77 -0.74 8.18
C ASP A 109 -17.30 -0.42 8.46
N ASP A 110 -16.78 -0.82 9.62
CA ASP A 110 -15.39 -0.57 9.97
C ASP A 110 -14.47 -1.30 9.00
N ARG A 111 -13.41 -0.59 8.58
CA ARG A 111 -12.50 -1.09 7.56
C ARG A 111 -11.52 -2.07 8.19
N VAL A 112 -11.37 -3.22 7.54
CA VAL A 112 -10.42 -4.26 7.93
C VAL A 112 -9.52 -4.63 6.76
N VAL A 113 -8.28 -5.00 7.05
CA VAL A 113 -7.48 -5.83 6.15
C VAL A 113 -7.77 -7.28 6.49
N GLY A 114 -8.32 -8.03 5.55
CA GLY A 114 -8.49 -9.47 5.65
C GLY A 114 -7.34 -10.22 5.01
N VAL A 115 -6.82 -11.22 5.70
CA VAL A 115 -5.82 -12.16 5.18
C VAL A 115 -6.38 -13.57 5.36
N SER A 116 -6.40 -14.35 4.28
CA SER A 116 -6.73 -15.77 4.34
C SER A 116 -5.64 -16.57 3.65
N PHE A 117 -4.96 -17.41 4.42
CA PHE A 117 -3.78 -18.12 3.97
C PHE A 117 -3.65 -19.46 4.71
N ASN A 118 -3.31 -20.53 3.99
CA ASN A 118 -3.19 -21.89 4.55
C ASN A 118 -4.40 -22.40 5.37
N GLY A 119 -5.61 -21.94 5.05
CA GLY A 119 -6.85 -22.35 5.73
C GLY A 119 -7.17 -21.54 6.99
N GLU A 120 -6.27 -20.65 7.41
CA GLU A 120 -6.51 -19.67 8.46
C GLU A 120 -6.96 -18.34 7.86
N ALA A 121 -7.74 -17.58 8.62
CA ALA A 121 -8.22 -16.26 8.23
C ALA A 121 -8.16 -15.33 9.43
N ALA A 122 -7.65 -14.12 9.24
CA ALA A 122 -7.73 -13.07 10.24
C ALA A 122 -8.10 -11.71 9.64
N ALA A 123 -8.81 -10.92 10.43
CA ALA A 123 -9.10 -9.52 10.18
C ALA A 123 -8.22 -8.61 11.03
N TYR A 124 -7.73 -7.55 10.40
CA TYR A 124 -6.91 -6.52 11.03
C TYR A 124 -7.59 -5.16 10.85
N PRO A 125 -8.31 -4.65 11.88
CA PRO A 125 -8.96 -3.36 11.81
C PRO A 125 -7.98 -2.23 11.47
N LEU A 126 -8.37 -1.33 10.55
CA LEU A 126 -7.53 -0.20 10.17
C LEU A 126 -7.26 0.75 11.33
N ALA A 127 -8.20 0.85 12.29
CA ALA A 127 -8.01 1.63 13.51
C ALA A 127 -6.81 1.14 14.33
N ALA A 128 -6.70 -0.19 14.52
CA ALA A 128 -5.58 -0.82 15.21
C ALA A 128 -4.29 -0.78 14.37
N LEU A 129 -4.34 -1.17 13.09
CA LEU A 129 -3.16 -1.14 12.21
C LEU A 129 -2.67 0.29 11.92
N GLY A 130 -3.52 1.31 11.99
CA GLY A 130 -3.12 2.71 11.81
C GLY A 130 -2.10 3.15 12.86
N VAL A 131 -2.14 2.56 14.06
CA VAL A 131 -1.18 2.88 15.13
C VAL A 131 -0.05 1.87 15.22
N ARG A 132 -0.36 0.56 15.08
CA ARG A 132 0.61 -0.54 15.13
C ARG A 132 1.51 -0.57 13.88
N GLU A 133 0.96 -0.22 12.71
CA GLU A 133 1.55 -0.24 11.36
C GLU A 133 1.93 -1.63 10.83
N ILE A 134 2.36 -2.54 11.71
CA ILE A 134 2.90 -3.87 11.39
C ILE A 134 2.37 -4.87 12.43
N SER A 135 1.99 -6.05 11.97
CA SER A 135 1.71 -7.26 12.76
C SER A 135 2.63 -8.38 12.26
N ASN A 136 3.43 -8.97 13.15
CA ASN A 136 4.28 -10.11 12.82
C ASN A 136 3.62 -11.35 13.40
N GLU A 137 3.03 -12.18 12.55
CA GLU A 137 2.15 -13.28 12.94
C GLU A 137 2.67 -14.62 12.41
N GLU A 138 2.06 -15.71 12.83
CA GLU A 138 2.32 -17.06 12.33
C GLU A 138 0.98 -17.69 11.96
N TYR A 139 0.84 -18.14 10.71
CA TYR A 139 -0.32 -18.93 10.26
C TYR A 139 0.14 -20.37 10.10
N GLY A 140 -0.32 -21.24 11.00
CA GLY A 140 0.32 -22.52 11.28
C GLY A 140 1.82 -22.35 11.54
N ASP A 141 2.67 -23.07 10.80
CA ASP A 141 4.14 -22.95 10.89
C ASP A 141 4.72 -21.88 9.93
N THR A 142 3.88 -21.06 9.30
CA THR A 142 4.31 -20.06 8.31
C THR A 142 4.33 -18.68 8.93
N PRO A 143 5.53 -18.08 9.15
CA PRO A 143 5.61 -16.73 9.66
C PRO A 143 5.23 -15.75 8.55
N ILE A 144 4.36 -14.80 8.89
CA ILE A 144 3.81 -13.80 7.98
C ILE A 144 3.91 -12.41 8.60
N ILE A 145 3.95 -11.38 7.75
CA ILE A 145 3.96 -9.98 8.18
C ILE A 145 2.81 -9.26 7.51
N ILE A 146 1.91 -8.67 8.29
CA ILE A 146 0.80 -7.84 7.81
C ILE A 146 1.12 -6.38 8.11
N THR A 147 0.88 -5.49 7.15
CA THR A 147 1.19 -4.07 7.31
C THR A 147 0.12 -3.19 6.67
N TRP A 148 -0.12 -2.03 7.28
CA TRP A 148 -0.97 -0.97 6.74
C TRP A 148 -0.19 0.33 6.66
N SER A 149 -0.20 0.96 5.48
CA SER A 149 0.23 2.34 5.35
C SER A 149 -0.97 3.24 5.07
N PRO A 150 -1.42 4.05 6.04
CA PRO A 150 -2.44 5.06 5.77
C PRO A 150 -1.92 6.11 4.78
N VAL A 151 -0.60 6.34 4.74
CA VAL A 151 -0.02 7.36 3.86
C VAL A 151 -0.24 7.01 2.40
N THR A 152 0.05 5.78 2.00
CA THR A 152 -0.09 5.26 0.63
C THR A 152 -1.39 4.48 0.37
N TYR A 153 -2.25 4.34 1.39
CA TYR A 153 -3.51 3.58 1.38
C TYR A 153 -3.35 2.12 0.97
N SER A 154 -2.24 1.51 1.42
CA SER A 154 -1.82 0.18 0.99
C SER A 154 -1.72 -0.79 2.15
N ALA A 155 -2.49 -1.87 2.06
CA ALA A 155 -2.32 -3.08 2.85
C ALA A 155 -1.35 -4.04 2.14
N ARG A 156 -0.53 -4.73 2.91
CA ARG A 156 0.39 -5.76 2.42
C ARG A 156 0.49 -6.90 3.42
N ALA A 157 0.55 -8.11 2.92
CA ALA A 157 1.02 -9.27 3.65
C ALA A 157 2.21 -9.90 2.93
N PHE A 158 3.16 -10.43 3.69
CA PHE A 158 4.37 -11.06 3.17
C PHE A 158 4.65 -12.37 3.87
N HIS A 159 5.20 -13.35 3.15
CA HIS A 159 5.96 -14.42 3.80
C HIS A 159 7.16 -13.79 4.51
N ALA A 160 7.26 -14.00 5.81
CA ALA A 160 8.28 -13.42 6.66
C ALA A 160 9.60 -14.20 6.57
N LYS A 161 10.05 -14.53 5.36
CA LYS A 161 11.29 -15.27 5.11
C LYS A 161 12.13 -14.57 4.05
N ALA A 162 13.40 -14.34 4.38
CA ALA A 162 14.40 -13.87 3.42
C ALA A 162 15.70 -14.65 3.62
N ASN A 163 16.23 -15.22 2.54
CA ASN A 163 17.42 -16.06 2.56
C ASN A 163 17.37 -17.17 3.64
N ASN A 164 16.23 -17.87 3.73
CA ASN A 164 15.92 -18.91 4.73
C ASN A 164 15.88 -18.46 6.20
N ASN A 165 15.96 -17.16 6.50
CA ASN A 165 15.80 -16.65 7.85
C ASN A 165 14.40 -16.05 8.02
N VAL A 166 13.82 -16.24 9.20
CA VAL A 166 12.60 -15.55 9.59
C VAL A 166 12.90 -14.06 9.78
N ILE A 167 12.06 -13.21 9.22
CA ILE A 167 12.17 -11.76 9.29
C ILE A 167 11.11 -11.23 10.23
N THR A 168 11.52 -10.43 11.20
CA THR A 168 10.60 -9.64 12.04
C THR A 168 10.81 -8.19 11.69
N LEU A 169 9.75 -7.52 11.26
CA LEU A 169 9.80 -6.10 10.94
C LEU A 169 9.38 -5.24 12.12
N GLN A 170 10.04 -4.11 12.25
CA GLN A 170 9.81 -3.11 13.27
C GLN A 170 9.24 -1.85 12.65
N ARG A 171 8.60 -1.04 13.50
CA ARG A 171 7.98 0.22 13.12
C ARG A 171 8.93 1.10 12.28
N HIS A 172 8.40 1.70 11.22
CA HIS A 172 9.22 2.48 10.32
C HIS A 172 9.78 3.76 10.97
N THR A 173 11.03 4.06 10.67
CA THR A 173 11.69 5.32 11.07
C THR A 173 11.87 6.28 9.90
N HIS A 174 11.81 5.74 8.69
CA HIS A 174 12.04 6.43 7.44
C HIS A 174 11.01 6.00 6.39
N THR A 175 11.06 6.67 5.26
CA THR A 175 10.19 6.42 4.11
C THR A 175 10.98 6.53 2.82
N VAL A 176 10.57 5.73 1.84
CA VAL A 176 11.00 5.82 0.44
C VAL A 176 9.75 6.03 -0.39
N ASN A 177 9.71 7.07 -1.22
CA ASN A 177 8.51 7.41 -2.01
C ASN A 177 7.21 7.51 -1.18
N ASN A 178 7.29 8.07 0.05
CA ASN A 178 6.22 8.10 1.07
C ASN A 178 5.77 6.73 1.62
N SER A 179 6.24 5.61 1.08
CA SER A 179 6.03 4.30 1.68
C SER A 179 6.88 4.14 2.95
N PRO A 180 6.35 3.53 4.02
CA PRO A 180 7.13 3.11 5.19
C PRO A 180 8.36 2.29 4.79
N ALA A 181 9.50 2.61 5.40
CA ALA A 181 10.72 1.80 5.34
C ALA A 181 10.92 1.15 6.71
N MET A 182 10.60 -0.14 6.79
CA MET A 182 10.43 -0.92 8.01
C MET A 182 11.72 -1.69 8.30
N PRO A 183 12.50 -1.30 9.32
CA PRO A 183 13.73 -2.02 9.66
C PRO A 183 13.39 -3.43 10.15
N ASP A 184 14.22 -4.42 9.80
CA ASP A 184 14.19 -5.72 10.45
C ASP A 184 14.92 -5.68 11.81
N THR A 185 14.90 -6.78 12.53
CA THR A 185 15.69 -6.95 13.77
C THR A 185 17.20 -7.10 13.53
N GLY A 186 17.62 -7.25 12.27
CA GLY A 186 19.01 -7.35 11.84
C GLY A 186 19.56 -6.01 11.38
N THR A 187 19.97 -5.94 10.11
CA THR A 187 20.60 -4.74 9.51
C THR A 187 19.83 -4.17 8.33
N SER A 188 18.75 -4.83 7.90
CA SER A 188 18.05 -4.53 6.67
C SER A 188 16.81 -3.67 6.91
N THR A 189 16.34 -2.99 5.87
CA THR A 189 15.12 -2.19 5.95
C THR A 189 14.31 -2.37 4.66
N PHE A 190 13.04 -2.72 4.82
CA PHE A 190 12.15 -3.09 3.72
C PHE A 190 11.15 -1.98 3.42
N VAL A 191 10.96 -1.65 2.14
CA VAL A 191 9.95 -0.69 1.70
C VAL A 191 8.60 -1.40 1.63
N GLN A 192 7.66 -1.00 2.48
CA GLN A 192 6.35 -1.65 2.62
C GLN A 192 5.64 -1.85 1.29
N PHE A 193 5.62 -0.85 0.42
CA PHE A 193 4.83 -0.90 -0.82
C PHE A 193 5.26 -2.02 -1.77
N ILE A 194 6.53 -2.44 -1.79
CA ILE A 194 6.97 -3.49 -2.73
C ILE A 194 7.66 -4.67 -2.04
N GLY A 195 7.86 -4.60 -0.72
CA GLY A 195 8.53 -5.66 0.04
C GLY A 195 10.04 -5.77 -0.22
N GLN A 196 10.67 -4.76 -0.85
CA GLN A 196 12.09 -4.79 -1.19
C GLN A 196 12.96 -4.20 -0.08
N ALA A 197 14.04 -4.88 0.29
CA ALA A 197 15.08 -4.35 1.16
C ALA A 197 15.96 -3.33 0.43
N VAL A 198 16.13 -2.15 1.04
CA VAL A 198 16.85 -1.01 0.45
C VAL A 198 18.13 -0.65 1.22
N THR A 199 18.34 -1.26 2.38
CA THR A 199 19.58 -1.16 3.16
C THR A 199 19.92 -2.52 3.78
N GLY A 200 21.13 -2.65 4.31
CA GLY A 200 21.57 -3.85 5.05
C GLY A 200 22.00 -5.00 4.16
N GLU A 201 22.22 -6.15 4.80
CA GLU A 201 22.70 -7.37 4.14
C GLU A 201 21.74 -7.93 3.10
N LEU A 202 20.43 -7.67 3.25
CA LEU A 202 19.40 -8.13 2.33
C LEU A 202 19.11 -7.13 1.19
N THR A 203 19.91 -6.08 1.00
CA THR A 203 19.65 -5.07 -0.04
C THR A 203 19.39 -5.70 -1.42
N GLY A 204 18.25 -5.38 -2.02
CA GLY A 204 17.77 -5.94 -3.30
C GLY A 204 16.87 -7.17 -3.17
N TRP A 205 16.85 -7.83 -2.01
CA TRP A 205 15.90 -8.91 -1.72
C TRP A 205 14.47 -8.37 -1.68
N THR A 206 13.52 -9.12 -2.22
CA THR A 206 12.09 -8.79 -2.18
C THR A 206 11.33 -9.91 -1.51
N LEU A 207 10.52 -9.58 -0.50
CA LEU A 207 9.68 -10.56 0.20
C LEU A 207 8.56 -11.05 -0.73
N GLU A 208 8.23 -12.33 -0.60
CA GLU A 208 7.09 -12.93 -1.31
C GLU A 208 5.79 -12.39 -0.71
N GLN A 209 4.86 -11.97 -1.59
CA GLN A 209 3.60 -11.34 -1.19
C GLN A 209 2.51 -12.39 -0.98
N ILE A 210 1.71 -12.18 0.06
CA ILE A 210 0.46 -12.90 0.32
C ILE A 210 -0.71 -11.99 -0.08
N PRO A 211 -1.75 -12.52 -0.74
CA PRO A 211 -2.94 -11.76 -1.07
C PRO A 211 -3.60 -11.16 0.17
N VAL A 212 -4.04 -9.91 0.06
CA VAL A 212 -4.82 -9.24 1.10
C VAL A 212 -6.06 -8.61 0.49
N VAL A 213 -7.12 -8.52 1.28
CA VAL A 213 -8.37 -7.85 0.90
C VAL A 213 -8.59 -6.69 1.84
N THR A 214 -8.84 -5.48 1.32
CA THR A 214 -9.28 -4.35 2.16
C THR A 214 -10.78 -4.17 1.97
N THR A 215 -11.54 -4.48 3.02
CA THR A 215 -13.01 -4.60 2.99
C THR A 215 -13.62 -4.03 4.28
N THR A 216 -14.92 -4.15 4.46
CA THR A 216 -15.61 -3.88 5.73
C THR A 216 -15.66 -5.12 6.61
N TRP A 217 -15.82 -4.94 7.92
CA TRP A 217 -15.93 -6.03 8.89
C TRP A 217 -17.05 -7.01 8.53
N ALA A 218 -18.26 -6.51 8.25
CA ALA A 218 -19.40 -7.37 7.91
C ALA A 218 -19.15 -8.21 6.66
N ALA A 219 -18.52 -7.64 5.62
CA ALA A 219 -18.22 -8.36 4.40
C ALA A 219 -17.13 -9.42 4.60
N TRP A 220 -16.14 -9.15 5.48
CA TRP A 220 -15.13 -10.14 5.83
C TRP A 220 -15.70 -11.27 6.69
N LYS A 221 -16.47 -10.95 7.74
CA LYS A 221 -17.10 -11.92 8.63
C LYS A 221 -18.03 -12.88 7.87
N GLU A 222 -18.83 -12.37 6.94
CA GLU A 222 -19.69 -13.20 6.07
C GLU A 222 -18.86 -14.17 5.20
N ALA A 223 -17.68 -13.74 4.72
CA ALA A 223 -16.81 -14.57 3.90
C ALA A 223 -15.95 -15.55 4.73
N HIS A 224 -15.68 -15.21 5.99
CA HIS A 224 -14.78 -15.91 6.91
C HIS A 224 -15.37 -15.91 8.33
N PRO A 225 -16.43 -16.68 8.60
CA PRO A 225 -17.13 -16.65 9.90
C PRO A 225 -16.29 -17.20 11.05
N GLU A 226 -15.25 -17.98 10.76
CA GLU A 226 -14.30 -18.54 11.74
C GLU A 226 -13.00 -17.70 11.82
N THR A 227 -13.02 -16.47 11.31
CA THR A 227 -11.84 -15.59 11.32
C THR A 227 -11.44 -15.22 12.75
N GLU A 228 -10.15 -15.03 13.01
CA GLU A 228 -9.73 -14.29 14.19
C GLU A 228 -9.69 -12.80 13.89
N VAL A 229 -9.81 -11.94 14.89
CA VAL A 229 -9.79 -10.48 14.72
C VAL A 229 -8.76 -9.88 15.64
N MET A 230 -7.85 -9.05 15.11
CA MET A 230 -6.92 -8.31 15.95
C MET A 230 -7.69 -7.29 16.80
N SER A 231 -7.65 -7.44 18.12
CA SER A 231 -8.32 -6.53 19.05
C SER A 231 -7.79 -5.10 18.91
N THR A 232 -8.72 -4.17 19.01
CA THR A 232 -8.51 -2.72 19.06
C THR A 232 -8.29 -2.21 20.48
N GLU A 233 -8.37 -3.07 21.51
CA GLU A 233 -8.21 -2.70 22.92
C GLU A 233 -6.89 -1.96 23.15
N GLY A 234 -6.96 -0.85 23.89
CA GLY A 234 -5.82 0.03 24.15
C GLY A 234 -5.37 0.87 22.95
N GLY A 235 -6.03 0.73 21.79
CA GLY A 235 -5.89 1.55 20.60
C GLY A 235 -7.03 2.57 20.42
N PRO A 236 -7.05 3.30 19.30
CA PRO A 236 -8.21 4.09 18.89
C PRO A 236 -9.33 3.17 18.42
N GLU A 237 -10.57 3.51 18.80
CA GLU A 237 -11.80 2.84 18.31
C GLU A 237 -12.03 3.07 16.80
N VAL A 238 -11.52 4.19 16.26
CA VAL A 238 -11.73 4.59 14.85
C VAL A 238 -10.42 4.89 14.13
N ASP A 239 -10.44 4.81 12.80
CA ASP A 239 -9.26 5.14 12.00
C ASP A 239 -8.91 6.64 12.08
N ILE A 240 -7.85 6.92 12.84
CA ILE A 240 -7.31 8.27 13.05
C ILE A 240 -6.71 8.94 11.79
N PHE A 241 -6.68 8.25 10.64
CA PHE A 241 -6.23 8.76 9.36
C PHE A 241 -7.35 9.13 8.39
N GLU A 242 -8.64 9.02 8.77
CA GLU A 242 -9.76 9.43 7.90
C GLU A 242 -9.60 10.86 7.34
N ARG A 243 -9.22 11.81 8.20
CA ARG A 243 -8.96 13.21 7.79
C ARG A 243 -7.80 13.34 6.79
N TYR A 244 -6.86 12.39 6.80
CA TYR A 244 -5.79 12.34 5.82
C TYR A 244 -6.27 11.77 4.49
N TYR A 245 -7.18 10.80 4.50
CA TYR A 245 -7.77 10.25 3.28
C TYR A 245 -8.62 11.28 2.55
N ALA A 246 -9.40 12.07 3.29
CA ALA A 246 -10.31 13.07 2.74
C ALA A 246 -9.65 14.39 2.27
N ASN A 247 -8.33 14.53 2.36
CA ASN A 247 -7.63 15.74 1.92
C ASN A 247 -6.77 15.53 0.68
N ASP A 248 -6.42 16.63 0.01
CA ASP A 248 -5.66 16.61 -1.25
C ASP A 248 -4.15 16.46 -1.06
N ARG A 249 -3.65 16.26 0.16
CA ARG A 249 -2.22 16.19 0.43
C ARG A 249 -1.65 14.84 0.02
N ASN A 250 -0.83 14.84 -1.02
CA ASN A 250 -0.09 13.65 -1.49
C ASN A 250 1.12 13.32 -0.62
N GLY A 251 0.88 12.47 0.40
CA GLY A 251 1.91 11.96 1.27
C GLY A 251 2.43 12.95 2.32
N ILE A 252 3.24 12.43 3.23
CA ILE A 252 3.88 13.22 4.29
C ILE A 252 4.95 14.19 3.75
N HIS A 253 5.57 13.87 2.62
CA HIS A 253 6.63 14.69 2.02
C HIS A 253 6.16 15.58 0.86
N SER A 254 4.83 15.66 0.64
CA SER A 254 4.20 16.44 -0.45
C SER A 254 4.88 16.17 -1.79
N LEU A 255 4.91 14.90 -2.20
CA LEU A 255 5.44 14.54 -3.51
C LEU A 255 4.33 14.79 -4.53
N ASN A 256 4.51 15.82 -5.36
CA ASN A 256 3.60 16.04 -6.48
C ASN A 256 3.54 14.77 -7.35
N PRO A 257 2.34 14.29 -7.72
CA PRO A 257 2.19 13.18 -8.65
C PRO A 257 2.93 13.49 -9.94
N SER A 258 3.82 12.59 -10.36
CA SER A 258 4.48 12.68 -11.67
C SER A 258 3.50 12.32 -12.79
N ASP A 259 2.59 11.39 -12.50
CA ASP A 259 1.55 10.94 -13.39
C ASP A 259 0.24 11.69 -13.09
N LYS A 260 -0.35 12.30 -14.12
CA LYS A 260 -1.55 13.15 -14.02
C LYS A 260 -2.80 12.50 -14.60
N ARG A 261 -2.76 11.21 -14.95
CA ARG A 261 -3.94 10.48 -15.44
C ARG A 261 -5.08 10.44 -14.42
N LEU A 262 -4.75 10.42 -13.13
CA LEU A 262 -5.69 10.49 -12.01
C LEU A 262 -5.24 11.53 -10.98
N HIS A 263 -6.17 11.95 -10.12
CA HIS A 263 -5.81 12.75 -8.95
C HIS A 263 -4.95 11.90 -8.00
N GLY A 264 -4.00 12.53 -7.30
CA GLY A 264 -3.02 11.78 -6.51
C GLY A 264 -3.65 10.89 -5.42
N LYS A 265 -4.81 11.29 -4.90
CA LYS A 265 -5.58 10.59 -3.86
C LYS A 265 -6.66 9.67 -4.40
N ASP A 266 -6.79 9.53 -5.72
CA ASP A 266 -7.70 8.53 -6.28
C ASP A 266 -7.23 7.14 -5.84
N VAL A 267 -8.16 6.36 -5.33
CA VAL A 267 -7.89 4.98 -4.92
C VAL A 267 -7.91 4.11 -6.16
N VAL A 268 -6.86 3.31 -6.33
CA VAL A 268 -6.75 2.32 -7.38
C VAL A 268 -6.57 0.95 -6.76
N PHE A 269 -7.12 -0.07 -7.42
CA PHE A 269 -6.69 -1.45 -7.25
C PHE A 269 -5.61 -1.74 -8.29
N GLY A 270 -4.43 -2.17 -7.86
CA GLY A 270 -3.29 -2.41 -8.72
C GLY A 270 -2.94 -3.89 -8.79
N LEU A 271 -2.61 -4.37 -9.99
CA LEU A 271 -2.11 -5.71 -10.26
C LEU A 271 -0.74 -5.64 -10.90
N ASP A 272 0.11 -6.60 -10.56
CA ASP A 272 1.41 -6.84 -11.18
C ASP A 272 1.58 -8.34 -11.41
N ILE A 273 1.39 -8.79 -12.64
CA ILE A 273 1.35 -10.20 -13.02
C ILE A 273 2.35 -10.44 -14.15
N LYS A 274 3.34 -11.31 -13.89
CA LYS A 274 4.31 -11.81 -14.89
C LYS A 274 4.99 -10.69 -15.70
N GLY A 275 5.25 -9.53 -15.09
CA GLY A 275 5.94 -8.41 -15.75
C GLY A 275 5.01 -7.30 -16.27
N GLU A 276 3.70 -7.52 -16.21
CA GLU A 276 2.68 -6.57 -16.67
C GLU A 276 1.92 -6.01 -15.46
N SER A 277 1.96 -4.69 -15.33
CA SER A 277 1.28 -3.98 -14.23
C SER A 277 0.15 -3.11 -14.75
N LYS A 278 -1.01 -3.17 -14.09
CA LYS A 278 -2.20 -2.38 -14.45
C LYS A 278 -2.92 -1.89 -13.22
N ALA A 279 -3.44 -0.68 -13.28
CA ALA A 279 -4.28 -0.07 -12.25
C ALA A 279 -5.73 0.04 -12.70
N TYR A 280 -6.63 -0.18 -11.76
CA TYR A 280 -8.07 -0.05 -11.92
C TYR A 280 -8.56 1.00 -10.94
N ALA A 281 -8.92 2.18 -11.46
CA ALA A 281 -9.45 3.24 -10.62
C ALA A 281 -10.79 2.81 -10.01
N TYR A 282 -11.01 3.10 -8.73
CA TYR A 282 -12.29 2.79 -8.09
C TYR A 282 -13.46 3.48 -8.79
N THR A 283 -13.25 4.68 -9.33
CA THR A 283 -14.26 5.38 -10.14
C THR A 283 -14.66 4.58 -11.39
N ALA A 284 -13.68 4.07 -12.14
CA ALA A 284 -13.93 3.24 -13.30
C ALA A 284 -14.57 1.89 -12.93
N LEU A 285 -14.15 1.29 -11.80
CA LEU A 285 -14.73 0.06 -11.28
C LEU A 285 -16.13 0.26 -10.67
N ILE A 286 -16.51 1.47 -10.28
CA ILE A 286 -17.90 1.76 -9.91
C ILE A 286 -18.76 1.67 -11.16
N ASP A 287 -18.33 2.24 -12.29
CA ASP A 287 -19.08 2.21 -13.55
C ASP A 287 -19.10 0.80 -14.17
N GLN A 288 -17.96 0.11 -14.15
CA GLN A 288 -17.79 -1.25 -14.64
C GLN A 288 -17.22 -2.17 -13.53
N PRO A 289 -18.06 -2.72 -12.65
CA PRO A 289 -17.62 -3.46 -11.46
C PRO A 289 -17.14 -4.89 -11.72
N LEU A 290 -17.34 -5.40 -12.94
CA LEU A 290 -16.85 -6.71 -13.38
C LEU A 290 -16.03 -6.50 -14.64
N VAL A 291 -14.73 -6.77 -14.56
CA VAL A 291 -13.80 -6.64 -15.69
C VAL A 291 -13.12 -7.98 -15.91
N GLU A 292 -13.31 -8.54 -17.09
CA GLU A 292 -12.61 -9.75 -17.53
C GLU A 292 -11.55 -9.38 -18.56
N GLU A 293 -10.31 -9.80 -18.34
CA GLU A 293 -9.22 -9.57 -19.30
C GLU A 293 -8.12 -10.62 -19.17
N ASP A 294 -7.08 -10.48 -20.00
CA ASP A 294 -5.82 -11.23 -19.89
C ASP A 294 -4.70 -10.26 -19.50
N LEU A 295 -4.09 -10.46 -18.32
CA LEU A 295 -2.96 -9.66 -17.85
C LEU A 295 -1.75 -10.56 -17.64
N GLY A 296 -0.62 -10.26 -18.29
CA GLY A 296 0.55 -11.14 -18.24
C GLY A 296 0.27 -12.56 -18.77
N ARG A 297 -0.70 -12.70 -19.69
CA ARG A 297 -1.23 -13.99 -20.19
C ARG A 297 -1.93 -14.85 -19.13
N GLU A 298 -2.35 -14.26 -18.02
CA GLU A 298 -3.24 -14.89 -17.06
C GLU A 298 -4.67 -14.39 -17.33
N PRO A 299 -5.66 -15.27 -17.54
CA PRO A 299 -7.04 -14.84 -17.64
C PRO A 299 -7.54 -14.45 -16.25
N ILE A 300 -7.80 -13.17 -16.05
CA ILE A 300 -8.17 -12.60 -14.77
C ILE A 300 -9.59 -12.04 -14.78
N ILE A 301 -10.18 -11.96 -13.59
CA ILE A 301 -11.38 -11.17 -13.34
C ILE A 301 -11.08 -10.18 -12.22
N VAL A 302 -11.40 -8.91 -12.42
CA VAL A 302 -11.36 -7.87 -11.40
C VAL A 302 -12.79 -7.51 -11.01
N LEU A 303 -13.08 -7.54 -9.72
CA LEU A 303 -14.40 -7.30 -9.15
C LEU A 303 -14.34 -6.15 -8.18
N HIS A 304 -15.35 -5.27 -8.22
CA HIS A 304 -15.54 -4.22 -7.22
C HIS A 304 -16.97 -4.24 -6.67
N GLU A 305 -17.09 -4.54 -5.38
CA GLU A 305 -18.36 -4.49 -4.66
C GLU A 305 -18.59 -3.12 -4.03
N ARG A 306 -19.74 -2.50 -4.32
CA ARG A 306 -20.04 -1.12 -3.90
C ARG A 306 -20.38 -1.02 -2.41
N SER A 307 -21.01 -2.03 -1.82
CA SER A 307 -21.43 -2.04 -0.41
C SER A 307 -20.24 -2.01 0.53
N SER A 308 -19.27 -2.90 0.32
CA SER A 308 -18.04 -3.00 1.11
C SER A 308 -16.90 -2.12 0.59
N SER A 309 -17.05 -1.50 -0.59
CA SER A 309 -15.99 -0.75 -1.28
C SER A 309 -14.71 -1.61 -1.42
N THR A 310 -14.90 -2.83 -1.88
CA THR A 310 -13.85 -3.86 -1.96
C THR A 310 -13.52 -4.15 -3.41
N ALA A 311 -12.24 -4.08 -3.76
CA ALA A 311 -11.73 -4.56 -5.03
C ALA A 311 -10.89 -5.83 -4.83
N VAL A 312 -11.15 -6.85 -5.63
CA VAL A 312 -10.41 -8.12 -5.63
C VAL A 312 -10.15 -8.56 -7.06
N ALA A 313 -9.13 -9.40 -7.27
CA ALA A 313 -8.92 -10.07 -8.53
C ALA A 313 -8.67 -11.56 -8.33
N PHE A 314 -9.17 -12.36 -9.27
CA PHE A 314 -9.01 -13.80 -9.28
C PHE A 314 -8.51 -14.30 -10.63
N SER A 315 -7.85 -15.45 -10.65
CA SER A 315 -7.71 -16.23 -11.87
C SER A 315 -9.09 -16.76 -12.27
N ARG A 316 -9.44 -16.63 -13.56
CA ARG A 316 -10.63 -17.25 -14.14
C ARG A 316 -10.42 -18.72 -14.46
N THR A 317 -9.21 -19.25 -14.27
CA THR A 317 -8.90 -20.65 -14.55
C THR A 317 -9.25 -21.53 -13.37
N VAL A 318 -10.33 -22.30 -13.48
CA VAL A 318 -10.78 -23.26 -12.47
C VAL A 318 -10.74 -24.65 -13.08
N ALA A 319 -10.01 -25.57 -12.45
CA ALA A 319 -9.87 -26.96 -12.92
C ALA A 319 -9.48 -27.07 -14.41
N GLY A 320 -8.61 -26.17 -14.88
CA GLY A 320 -8.13 -26.13 -16.26
C GLY A 320 -9.09 -25.53 -17.29
N ARG A 321 -10.21 -24.93 -16.85
CA ARG A 321 -11.17 -24.21 -17.72
C ARG A 321 -11.14 -22.73 -17.40
N THR A 322 -11.09 -21.87 -18.41
CA THR A 322 -11.25 -20.43 -18.24
C THR A 322 -12.74 -20.09 -18.23
N LEU A 323 -13.23 -19.56 -17.11
CA LEU A 323 -14.62 -19.18 -16.87
C LEU A 323 -14.91 -17.75 -17.35
N ASN A 324 -16.20 -17.44 -17.57
CA ASN A 324 -16.71 -16.14 -17.98
C ASN A 324 -17.90 -15.76 -17.10
N PHE A 325 -17.85 -14.57 -16.51
CA PHE A 325 -18.78 -14.17 -15.48
C PHE A 325 -19.70 -13.02 -15.91
N LYS A 326 -20.90 -13.00 -15.31
CA LYS A 326 -21.82 -11.86 -15.33
C LYS A 326 -22.35 -11.62 -13.91
N GLY A 327 -22.87 -10.43 -13.64
CA GLY A 327 -23.60 -10.19 -12.38
C GLY A 327 -24.88 -11.05 -12.31
N LYS A 328 -25.09 -11.74 -11.18
CA LYS A 328 -26.31 -12.53 -10.92
C LYS A 328 -27.37 -11.68 -10.23
N ASN A 329 -27.00 -10.92 -9.20
CA ASN A 329 -27.83 -9.91 -8.57
C ASN A 329 -27.25 -8.50 -8.82
N LYS A 330 -28.03 -7.48 -8.49
CA LYS A 330 -27.57 -6.09 -8.55
C LYS A 330 -26.42 -5.91 -7.57
N ASN A 331 -25.35 -5.24 -8.00
CA ASN A 331 -24.24 -4.90 -7.12
C ASN A 331 -24.78 -4.04 -5.95
N PRO A 332 -24.74 -4.56 -4.71
CA PRO A 332 -25.41 -3.97 -3.57
C PRO A 332 -24.77 -2.62 -3.23
N HIS A 333 -25.61 -1.64 -2.90
CA HIS A 333 -25.14 -0.32 -2.52
C HIS A 333 -24.96 -0.26 -1.00
N ARG A 334 -23.99 0.51 -0.54
CA ARG A 334 -23.83 0.80 0.88
C ARG A 334 -25.10 1.51 1.37
N ARG A 335 -25.84 0.88 2.29
CA ARG A 335 -27.01 1.49 2.93
C ARG A 335 -26.54 2.33 4.11
N SER A 336 -27.06 3.54 4.24
CA SER A 336 -26.84 4.34 5.45
C SER A 336 -27.65 3.73 6.60
N PRO A 337 -27.19 3.84 7.86
CA PRO A 337 -27.99 3.43 9.01
C PRO A 337 -29.38 4.09 8.95
N GLU A 338 -30.44 3.31 9.13
CA GLU A 338 -31.80 3.85 9.22
C GLU A 338 -31.96 4.49 10.59
N ALA A 339 -31.56 5.76 10.74
CA ALA A 339 -31.70 6.48 11.99
C ALA A 339 -33.18 6.62 12.35
N THR A 340 -33.61 5.95 13.43
CA THR A 340 -34.95 6.14 13.98
C THR A 340 -35.02 7.48 14.74
N ALA A 341 -36.24 7.92 15.08
CA ALA A 341 -36.45 9.16 15.83
C ALA A 341 -35.79 9.18 17.23
N SER A 342 -35.39 8.02 17.77
CA SER A 342 -34.63 7.92 19.03
C SER A 342 -33.13 8.16 18.84
N GLY A 343 -32.64 8.27 17.61
CA GLY A 343 -31.21 8.34 17.30
C GLY A 343 -30.52 6.97 17.27
N GLU A 344 -31.25 5.89 17.57
CA GLU A 344 -30.79 4.52 17.34
C GLU A 344 -31.11 4.15 15.90
N GLY A 345 -30.13 3.62 15.16
CA GLY A 345 -30.34 3.14 13.80
C GLY A 345 -30.03 1.67 13.70
N GLU A 346 -30.96 0.89 13.16
CA GLU A 346 -30.67 -0.48 12.73
C GLU A 346 -29.83 -0.41 11.45
N ARG A 347 -28.74 -1.17 11.44
CA ARG A 347 -27.95 -1.36 10.22
C ARG A 347 -28.53 -2.56 9.50
N PRO A 348 -28.87 -2.43 8.20
CA PRO A 348 -29.33 -3.57 7.43
C PRO A 348 -28.22 -4.60 7.28
N ASP A 349 -28.60 -5.88 7.31
CA ASP A 349 -27.68 -6.99 7.09
C ASP A 349 -26.89 -6.81 5.79
N TYR A 350 -25.62 -7.21 5.83
CA TYR A 350 -24.76 -7.19 4.66
C TYR A 350 -25.30 -8.15 3.58
N GLU A 351 -25.57 -7.60 2.39
CA GLU A 351 -25.93 -8.36 1.20
C GLU A 351 -24.69 -8.53 0.32
N ALA A 352 -24.27 -9.77 0.07
CA ALA A 352 -23.14 -10.05 -0.81
C ALA A 352 -23.51 -9.89 -2.29
N TRP A 353 -22.57 -9.39 -3.09
CA TRP A 353 -22.67 -9.43 -4.54
C TRP A 353 -22.43 -10.84 -5.06
N LEU A 354 -23.34 -11.34 -5.87
CA LEU A 354 -23.30 -12.65 -6.51
C LEU A 354 -23.03 -12.49 -8.00
N ILE A 355 -22.09 -13.29 -8.50
CA ILE A 355 -21.79 -13.42 -9.92
C ILE A 355 -22.11 -14.84 -10.38
N GLU A 356 -22.36 -15.00 -11.67
CA GLU A 356 -22.67 -16.28 -12.30
C GLU A 356 -21.65 -16.56 -13.39
N ASP A 357 -21.07 -17.75 -13.36
CA ASP A 357 -20.30 -18.29 -14.48
C ASP A 357 -21.25 -18.72 -15.61
N THR A 358 -21.08 -18.14 -16.79
CA THR A 358 -21.98 -18.29 -17.93
C THR A 358 -21.84 -19.63 -18.66
N GLN A 359 -20.76 -20.38 -18.41
CA GLN A 359 -20.55 -21.70 -19.02
C GLN A 359 -21.20 -22.82 -18.24
N THR A 360 -21.14 -22.79 -16.90
CA THR A 360 -21.64 -23.84 -16.01
C THR A 360 -22.93 -23.44 -15.29
N GLY A 361 -23.28 -22.15 -15.29
CA GLY A 361 -24.39 -21.60 -14.50
C GLY A 361 -24.09 -21.56 -12.99
N SER A 362 -22.84 -21.78 -12.58
CA SER A 362 -22.45 -21.79 -11.17
C SER A 362 -22.45 -20.38 -10.59
N THR A 363 -22.88 -20.25 -9.33
CA THR A 363 -23.00 -18.97 -8.63
C THR A 363 -21.89 -18.80 -7.62
N TRP A 364 -21.28 -17.63 -7.62
CA TRP A 364 -20.11 -17.31 -6.82
C TRP A 364 -20.35 -16.04 -6.01
N ARG A 365 -19.81 -15.99 -4.80
CA ARG A 365 -19.70 -14.76 -4.02
C ARG A 365 -18.55 -13.92 -4.59
N ALA A 366 -18.83 -12.68 -4.98
CA ALA A 366 -17.88 -11.84 -5.71
C ALA A 366 -16.60 -11.56 -4.92
N ILE A 367 -16.70 -11.34 -3.60
CA ILE A 367 -15.54 -10.96 -2.77
C ILE A 367 -14.74 -12.15 -2.27
N SER A 368 -15.40 -13.24 -1.85
CA SER A 368 -14.68 -14.43 -1.36
C SER A 368 -14.20 -15.34 -2.48
N GLY A 369 -14.80 -15.24 -3.67
CA GLY A 369 -14.54 -16.14 -4.80
C GLY A 369 -15.05 -17.56 -4.54
N GLU A 370 -15.92 -17.78 -3.56
CA GLU A 370 -16.48 -19.09 -3.24
C GLU A 370 -17.68 -19.41 -4.15
N CYS A 371 -17.71 -20.60 -4.73
CA CYS A 371 -18.86 -21.12 -5.46
C CYS A 371 -19.88 -21.75 -4.51
N ILE A 372 -21.08 -21.16 -4.44
CA ILE A 372 -22.14 -21.57 -3.50
C ILE A 372 -23.22 -22.46 -4.14
N GLU A 373 -23.38 -22.40 -5.47
CA GLU A 373 -24.40 -23.16 -6.21
C GLU A 373 -23.89 -23.55 -7.61
N GLY A 374 -24.44 -24.64 -8.17
CA GLY A 374 -24.14 -25.09 -9.54
C GLY A 374 -23.10 -26.22 -9.62
N GLU A 375 -22.59 -26.47 -10.83
CA GLU A 375 -21.64 -27.56 -11.13
C GLU A 375 -20.37 -27.48 -10.27
N LEU A 376 -19.87 -26.27 -10.04
CA LEU A 376 -18.59 -26.03 -9.38
C LEU A 376 -18.73 -25.75 -7.88
N LYS A 377 -19.88 -26.07 -7.26
CA LYS A 377 -20.14 -25.78 -5.85
C LYS A 377 -19.03 -26.33 -4.94
N GLY A 378 -18.56 -25.50 -4.01
CA GLY A 378 -17.47 -25.81 -3.08
C GLY A 378 -16.07 -25.47 -3.61
N ASN A 379 -15.93 -25.15 -4.89
CA ASN A 379 -14.68 -24.61 -5.41
C ASN A 379 -14.52 -23.14 -5.00
N LYS A 380 -13.27 -22.68 -4.94
CA LYS A 380 -12.89 -21.28 -4.71
C LYS A 380 -12.01 -20.78 -5.84
N LEU A 381 -12.22 -19.54 -6.27
CA LEU A 381 -11.34 -18.88 -7.21
C LEU A 381 -10.00 -18.57 -6.56
N GLU A 382 -8.91 -18.75 -7.30
CA GLU A 382 -7.57 -18.38 -6.84
C GLU A 382 -7.44 -16.86 -6.82
N ILE A 383 -7.31 -16.27 -5.63
CA ILE A 383 -7.09 -14.84 -5.47
C ILE A 383 -5.70 -14.46 -5.95
N LEU A 384 -5.62 -13.37 -6.72
CA LEU A 384 -4.37 -12.86 -7.26
C LEU A 384 -3.80 -11.78 -6.34
N ASN A 385 -2.46 -11.68 -6.30
CA ASN A 385 -1.75 -10.65 -5.56
C ASN A 385 -2.02 -9.26 -6.15
N GLY A 386 -3.07 -8.62 -5.63
CA GLY A 386 -3.41 -7.24 -5.90
C GLY A 386 -3.36 -6.39 -4.64
N MET A 387 -3.48 -5.09 -4.85
CA MET A 387 -3.42 -4.13 -3.75
C MET A 387 -4.29 -2.92 -3.99
N THR A 388 -4.81 -2.35 -2.92
CA THR A 388 -5.30 -0.97 -2.94
C THR A 388 -4.15 0.00 -2.69
N GLY A 389 -4.25 1.20 -3.27
CA GLY A 389 -3.31 2.27 -3.00
C GLY A 389 -3.79 3.60 -3.58
N PHE A 390 -3.25 4.69 -3.05
CA PHE A 390 -3.40 5.99 -3.70
C PHE A 390 -2.59 6.05 -4.98
N TRP A 391 -3.18 6.66 -6.02
CA TRP A 391 -2.54 6.80 -7.33
C TRP A 391 -1.15 7.40 -7.27
N TYR A 392 -0.93 8.45 -6.46
CA TYR A 392 0.38 9.11 -6.36
C TYR A 392 1.50 8.14 -5.92
N ALA A 393 1.15 7.11 -5.15
CA ALA A 393 2.07 6.09 -4.68
C ALA A 393 2.21 4.98 -5.72
N TRP A 394 1.08 4.43 -6.18
CA TRP A 394 1.07 3.37 -7.19
C TRP A 394 1.84 3.78 -8.45
N SER A 395 1.52 4.93 -9.04
CA SER A 395 2.16 5.42 -10.27
C SER A 395 3.66 5.73 -10.11
N ARG A 396 4.15 5.82 -8.87
CA ARG A 396 5.57 6.06 -8.57
C ARG A 396 6.36 4.77 -8.41
N PHE A 397 5.74 3.70 -7.92
CA PHE A 397 6.34 2.38 -7.88
C PHE A 397 6.16 1.62 -9.20
N TYR A 398 5.06 1.89 -9.92
CA TYR A 398 4.72 1.28 -11.20
C TYR A 398 4.53 2.35 -12.30
N PRO A 399 5.60 3.06 -12.71
CA PRO A 399 5.50 4.20 -13.62
C PRO A 399 5.04 3.83 -15.05
N ASN A 400 5.18 2.55 -15.41
CA ASN A 400 4.75 2.04 -16.72
C ASN A 400 3.40 1.31 -16.64
N ALA A 401 2.70 1.37 -15.50
CA ALA A 401 1.42 0.69 -15.37
C ALA A 401 0.38 1.27 -16.33
N GLU A 402 -0.33 0.37 -16.99
CA GLU A 402 -1.55 0.72 -17.71
C GLU A 402 -2.61 1.17 -16.72
N LEU A 403 -3.51 2.05 -17.18
CA LEU A 403 -4.68 2.46 -16.42
C LEU A 403 -5.89 1.92 -17.16
N PHE A 404 -6.74 1.18 -16.45
CA PHE A 404 -8.02 0.73 -16.96
C PHE A 404 -8.94 1.94 -17.21
N GLU A 405 -9.52 2.00 -18.39
CA GLU A 405 -10.55 2.96 -18.78
C GLU A 405 -11.87 2.18 -18.93
N ALA A 406 -12.92 2.61 -18.23
CA ALA A 406 -14.24 2.00 -18.37
C ALA A 406 -14.83 2.31 -19.76
N ASP A 407 -15.53 1.35 -20.35
CA ASP A 407 -16.23 1.55 -21.61
C ASP A 407 -17.43 2.49 -21.41
N THR A 408 -17.22 3.79 -21.67
CA THR A 408 -18.27 4.82 -21.58
C THR A 408 -19.40 4.68 -22.61
N THR A 409 -19.36 3.65 -23.45
CA THR A 409 -20.35 3.38 -24.51
C THR A 409 -21.46 2.40 -24.11
N SER A 410 -21.36 1.73 -22.96
CA SER A 410 -22.47 0.92 -22.42
C SER A 410 -23.31 1.75 -21.47
N GLU A 411 -24.59 1.97 -21.79
CA GLU A 411 -25.56 2.57 -20.87
C GLU A 411 -25.52 1.84 -19.51
N PRO A 412 -25.67 2.56 -18.37
CA PRO A 412 -25.65 1.93 -17.06
C PRO A 412 -26.74 0.86 -16.98
N ALA A 413 -26.35 -0.36 -16.63
CA ALA A 413 -27.28 -1.41 -16.27
C ALA A 413 -28.03 -0.96 -14.99
N ASN A 414 -29.27 -0.51 -15.18
CA ASN A 414 -30.17 -0.02 -14.13
C ASN A 414 -30.48 -1.06 -13.04
#